data_AF-A0A419DCC6-F1
#
_entry.id   AF-A0A419DCC6-F1
#
_cell.length_a   1.000
_cell.length_b   1.000
_cell.length_c   1.000
_cell.angle_alpha   90.00
_cell.angle_beta   90.00
_cell.angle_gamma   90.00
#
_symmetry.space_group_name_H-M   'P 1'
#
loop_
_entity.id
_entity.type
_entity.pdbx_description
1 polymer ?
#
loop_
_entity_poly.entity_id
_entity_poly.type
_entity_poly.pdbx_seq_one_letter_code
_entity_poly.pdbx_strand_id
1 'polypeptide(L)'
;MPKPPVLTARDVETLKTLNRCVVMTTAQLKEAGGFRDSRWYHYKRLKVLEKRGYIRRSGEYLELTRKGVDIVAVPGESEPVKRPKTRQDRTKLAALSRIHIEMQDWEFLPGGAAKRQYRLNRGDRLKGVLRKNEEIAVYVLSDKPTARTVQRVRQEISLLWRVRIDSALVLCPTVKALEVFGDKALALKRLMVLPYENGLRIIRKIFQPGAVEELCRRYIGDHPVKQSRKLFAEAVIKVGGQESYVAELMTNDLVKRELLQSHAGKWLRQEGRGLYILCFESQAKSVIGDFRETAEVVVVPDGWVNQ
;
A
#
# COMPACT_ATOMS: atom_id res chain seq x y z
N MET A 1 10.36 -49.45 -1.85
CA MET A 1 10.27 -48.06 -2.35
C MET A 1 10.45 -47.11 -1.19
N PRO A 2 11.30 -46.07 -1.26
CA PRO A 2 11.40 -45.08 -0.19
C PRO A 2 10.06 -44.35 -0.01
N LYS A 3 9.56 -44.27 1.23
CA LYS A 3 8.33 -43.51 1.54
C LYS A 3 8.46 -42.09 0.98
N PRO A 4 7.44 -41.55 0.30
CA PRO A 4 7.48 -40.16 -0.14
C PRO A 4 7.67 -39.28 1.11
N PRO A 5 8.71 -38.43 1.18
CA PRO A 5 8.99 -37.60 2.36
C PRO A 5 7.75 -36.80 2.79
N VAL A 6 7.29 -36.85 4.02
CA VAL A 6 6.04 -36.18 4.45
C VAL A 6 6.12 -34.66 4.19
N LEU A 7 4.99 -34.00 3.89
CA LEU A 7 4.94 -32.54 3.86
C LEU A 7 5.40 -32.01 5.21
N THR A 8 6.36 -31.10 5.22
CA THR A 8 6.83 -30.48 6.46
C THR A 8 5.94 -29.29 6.81
N ALA A 9 5.95 -28.85 8.08
CA ALA A 9 5.28 -27.61 8.47
C ALA A 9 5.70 -26.40 7.60
N ARG A 10 6.98 -26.37 7.18
CA ARG A 10 7.56 -25.35 6.30
C ARG A 10 6.99 -25.39 4.89
N ASP A 11 6.76 -26.58 4.34
CA ASP A 11 6.07 -26.70 3.05
C ASP A 11 4.66 -26.13 3.13
N VAL A 12 3.94 -26.43 4.21
CA VAL A 12 2.59 -25.92 4.43
C VAL A 12 2.60 -24.40 4.54
N GLU A 13 3.56 -23.81 5.25
CA GLU A 13 3.75 -22.36 5.32
C GLU A 13 4.06 -21.75 3.94
N THR A 14 4.92 -22.40 3.16
CA THR A 14 5.21 -21.99 1.77
C THR A 14 3.95 -21.98 0.90
N LEU A 15 3.12 -23.02 1.01
CA LEU A 15 1.85 -23.11 0.29
C LEU A 15 0.87 -22.05 0.78
N LYS A 16 0.82 -21.74 2.09
CA LYS A 16 -0.02 -20.66 2.65
C LYS A 16 0.37 -19.30 2.08
N THR A 17 1.66 -19.00 1.99
CA THR A 17 2.16 -17.76 1.39
C THR A 17 1.78 -17.66 -0.09
N LEU A 18 1.98 -18.73 -0.87
CA LEU A 18 1.55 -18.77 -2.28
C LEU A 18 0.03 -18.62 -2.44
N ASN A 19 -0.77 -19.15 -1.51
CA ASN A 19 -2.23 -19.03 -1.53
C ASN A 19 -2.67 -17.56 -1.42
N ARG A 20 -1.99 -16.77 -0.59
CA ARG A 20 -2.27 -15.34 -0.43
C ARG A 20 -1.94 -14.53 -1.69
N CYS A 21 -0.95 -14.96 -2.45
CA CYS A 21 -0.38 -14.17 -3.55
C CYS A 21 -0.77 -14.63 -4.96
N VAL A 22 -1.44 -15.78 -5.13
CA VAL A 22 -1.83 -16.42 -6.41
C VAL A 22 -0.63 -16.80 -7.31
N VAL A 23 0.25 -15.84 -7.63
CA VAL A 23 1.48 -16.00 -8.42
C VAL A 23 2.61 -15.27 -7.70
N MET A 24 3.76 -15.93 -7.53
CA MET A 24 4.99 -15.30 -7.04
C MET A 24 6.20 -15.80 -7.82
N THR A 25 7.25 -15.00 -7.94
CA THR A 25 8.55 -15.55 -8.36
C THR A 25 9.23 -16.28 -7.21
N THR A 26 10.24 -17.10 -7.53
CA THR A 26 11.07 -17.73 -6.48
C THR A 26 11.77 -16.69 -5.60
N ALA A 27 12.15 -15.54 -6.15
CA ALA A 27 12.76 -14.45 -5.38
C ALA A 27 11.74 -13.80 -4.44
N GLN A 28 10.53 -13.53 -4.91
CA GLN A 28 9.45 -12.96 -4.09
C GLN A 28 9.04 -13.89 -2.94
N LEU A 29 8.95 -15.20 -3.21
CA LEU A 29 8.64 -16.19 -2.17
C LEU A 29 9.74 -16.25 -1.09
N LYS A 30 10.99 -15.93 -1.45
CA LYS A 30 12.09 -15.78 -0.50
C LYS A 30 11.89 -14.60 0.43
N GLU A 31 11.61 -13.45 -0.15
CA GLU A 31 11.43 -12.19 0.57
C GLU A 31 10.24 -12.24 1.53
N ALA A 32 9.18 -12.98 1.16
CA ALA A 32 7.98 -13.17 1.98
C ALA A 32 8.20 -14.02 3.26
N GLY A 33 9.45 -14.35 3.60
CA GLY A 33 9.76 -15.19 4.75
C GLY A 33 9.52 -16.69 4.53
N GLY A 34 9.21 -17.11 3.30
CA GLY A 34 9.08 -18.54 2.95
C GLY A 34 10.39 -19.33 3.11
N PHE A 35 11.54 -18.65 3.20
CA PHE A 35 12.87 -19.26 3.26
C PHE A 35 13.69 -18.73 4.45
N ARG A 36 13.83 -19.54 5.51
CA ARG A 36 14.71 -19.24 6.67
C ARG A 36 16.08 -19.95 6.63
N ASP A 37 16.35 -20.77 5.60
CA ASP A 37 17.57 -21.60 5.49
C ASP A 37 18.36 -21.34 4.19
N SER A 38 19.44 -22.11 3.98
CA SER A 38 20.31 -22.03 2.81
C SER A 38 19.55 -22.13 1.48
N ARG A 39 19.99 -21.34 0.49
CA ARG A 39 19.39 -21.22 -0.85
C ARG A 39 19.12 -22.58 -1.50
N TRP A 40 20.04 -23.53 -1.33
CA TRP A 40 19.98 -24.85 -1.94
C TRP A 40 18.89 -25.76 -1.35
N TYR A 41 18.65 -25.70 -0.04
CA TYR A 41 17.61 -26.47 0.63
C TYR A 41 16.22 -26.13 0.08
N HIS A 42 15.94 -24.84 -0.12
CA HIS A 42 14.64 -24.36 -0.59
C HIS A 42 14.37 -24.70 -2.05
N TYR A 43 15.38 -24.61 -2.92
CA TYR A 43 15.24 -25.11 -4.30
C TYR A 43 14.87 -26.60 -4.34
N LYS A 44 15.44 -27.41 -3.45
CA LYS A 44 15.06 -28.83 -3.32
C LYS A 44 13.62 -28.99 -2.85
N ARG A 45 13.17 -28.22 -1.84
CA ARG A 45 11.77 -28.27 -1.38
C ARG A 45 10.78 -27.86 -2.46
N LEU A 46 11.03 -26.77 -3.19
CA LEU A 46 10.18 -26.37 -4.31
C LEU A 46 10.08 -27.46 -5.39
N LYS A 47 11.20 -28.11 -5.74
CA LYS A 47 11.20 -29.27 -6.66
C LYS A 47 10.36 -30.43 -6.13
N VAL A 48 10.38 -30.69 -4.82
CA VAL A 48 9.54 -31.71 -4.19
C VAL A 48 8.06 -31.34 -4.28
N LEU A 49 7.70 -30.09 -3.98
CA LEU A 49 6.31 -29.61 -4.07
C LEU A 49 5.79 -29.64 -5.50
N GLU A 50 6.62 -29.30 -6.47
CA GLU A 50 6.31 -29.36 -7.90
C GLU A 50 6.13 -30.81 -8.37
N LYS A 51 7.09 -31.71 -8.07
CA LYS A 51 7.01 -33.13 -8.42
C LYS A 51 5.77 -33.81 -7.85
N ARG A 52 5.26 -33.30 -6.73
CA ARG A 52 4.03 -33.81 -6.07
C ARG A 52 2.76 -33.13 -6.52
N GLY A 53 2.88 -32.15 -7.41
CA GLY A 53 1.77 -31.42 -7.98
C GLY A 53 1.07 -30.48 -7.01
N TYR A 54 1.71 -30.02 -5.93
CA TYR A 54 1.16 -28.97 -5.06
C TYR A 54 1.35 -27.58 -5.65
N ILE A 55 2.45 -27.38 -6.36
CA ILE A 55 2.76 -26.15 -7.10
C ILE A 55 3.05 -26.47 -8.56
N ARG A 56 2.95 -25.45 -9.40
CA ARG A 56 3.42 -25.48 -10.79
C ARG A 56 4.42 -24.36 -11.00
N ARG A 57 5.45 -24.63 -11.79
CA ARG A 57 6.37 -23.61 -12.28
C ARG A 57 6.10 -23.29 -13.75
N SER A 58 6.04 -22.01 -14.07
CA SER A 58 5.96 -21.49 -15.44
C SER A 58 7.07 -20.47 -15.62
N GLY A 59 8.26 -20.92 -16.05
CA GLY A 59 9.47 -20.09 -16.03
C GLY A 59 9.88 -19.74 -14.60
N GLU A 60 9.92 -18.45 -14.27
CA GLU A 60 10.25 -17.96 -12.93
C GLU A 60 9.07 -17.96 -11.94
N TYR A 61 7.84 -18.09 -12.45
CA TYR A 61 6.60 -17.95 -11.69
C TYR A 61 6.19 -19.27 -11.04
N LEU A 62 5.74 -19.18 -9.80
CA LEU A 62 5.20 -20.25 -8.96
C LEU A 62 3.71 -20.00 -8.74
N GLU A 63 2.91 -21.04 -8.95
CA GLU A 63 1.46 -21.02 -8.81
C GLU A 63 1.01 -22.21 -7.96
N LEU A 64 0.01 -22.05 -7.10
CA LEU A 64 -0.65 -23.19 -6.46
C LEU A 64 -1.47 -23.98 -7.47
N THR A 65 -1.41 -25.29 -7.38
CA THR A 65 -2.41 -26.16 -8.03
C THR A 65 -3.63 -26.31 -7.12
N ARG A 66 -4.70 -26.93 -7.62
CA ARG A 66 -5.87 -27.30 -6.80
C ARG A 66 -5.45 -28.14 -5.59
N LYS A 67 -4.59 -29.14 -5.81
CA LYS A 67 -4.02 -29.98 -4.76
C LYS A 67 -3.25 -29.17 -3.71
N GLY A 68 -2.53 -28.14 -4.13
CA GLY A 68 -1.85 -27.21 -3.21
C GLY A 68 -2.83 -26.39 -2.37
N VAL A 69 -3.88 -25.86 -3.00
CA VAL A 69 -4.94 -25.12 -2.31
C VAL A 69 -5.65 -25.99 -1.29
N ASP A 70 -5.98 -27.23 -1.63
CA ASP A 70 -6.70 -28.15 -0.73
C ASP A 70 -5.92 -28.44 0.58
N ILE A 71 -4.59 -28.23 0.59
CA ILE A 71 -3.76 -28.37 1.81
C ILE A 71 -3.88 -27.15 2.74
N VAL A 72 -4.18 -25.97 2.20
CA VAL A 72 -4.06 -24.69 2.93
C VAL A 72 -5.35 -23.89 3.02
N ALA A 73 -6.36 -24.25 2.23
CA ALA A 73 -7.68 -23.67 2.30
C ALA A 73 -8.41 -24.18 3.56
N VAL A 74 -9.20 -23.30 4.16
CA VAL A 74 -10.21 -23.72 5.14
C VAL A 74 -11.27 -24.54 4.38
N PRO A 75 -11.73 -25.68 4.92
CA PRO A 75 -12.79 -26.47 4.29
C PRO A 75 -14.01 -25.57 3.94
N GLY A 76 -14.38 -25.52 2.66
CA GLY A 76 -15.46 -24.67 2.16
C GLY A 76 -15.01 -23.34 1.53
N GLU A 77 -13.74 -22.95 1.67
CA GLU A 77 -13.17 -21.72 1.09
C GLU A 77 -12.22 -21.96 -0.09
N SER A 78 -12.06 -23.22 -0.52
CA SER A 78 -11.22 -23.62 -1.65
C SER A 78 -11.77 -23.09 -2.97
N GLU A 79 -11.43 -21.86 -3.33
CA GLU A 79 -11.83 -21.32 -4.62
C GLU A 79 -11.12 -22.01 -5.78
N PRO A 80 -11.78 -22.16 -6.95
CA PRO A 80 -11.09 -22.56 -8.16
C PRO A 80 -10.06 -21.48 -8.51
N VAL A 81 -8.78 -21.82 -8.37
CA VAL A 81 -7.67 -20.96 -8.80
C VAL A 81 -7.83 -20.67 -10.28
N LYS A 82 -8.32 -19.46 -10.61
CA LYS A 82 -8.36 -18.99 -12.00
C LYS A 82 -6.92 -18.85 -12.47
N ARG A 83 -6.50 -19.81 -13.27
CA ARG A 83 -5.13 -19.90 -13.76
C ARG A 83 -4.82 -18.69 -14.65
N PRO A 84 -3.70 -18.00 -14.44
CA PRO A 84 -3.22 -17.03 -15.40
C PRO A 84 -2.93 -17.73 -16.73
N LYS A 85 -3.52 -17.23 -17.82
CA LYS A 85 -3.38 -17.85 -19.14
C LYS A 85 -2.09 -17.40 -19.81
N THR A 86 -1.73 -16.12 -19.66
CA THR A 86 -0.59 -15.53 -20.35
C THR A 86 0.59 -15.25 -19.40
N ARG A 87 1.79 -15.05 -19.97
CA ARG A 87 2.95 -14.55 -19.19
C ARG A 87 2.65 -13.17 -18.60
N GLN A 88 1.95 -12.32 -19.34
CA GLN A 88 1.60 -10.97 -18.89
C GLN A 88 0.66 -11.00 -17.66
N ASP A 89 -0.29 -11.94 -17.60
CA ASP A 89 -1.15 -12.13 -16.43
C ASP A 89 -0.31 -12.51 -15.20
N ARG A 90 0.66 -13.41 -15.38
CA ARG A 90 1.58 -13.83 -14.31
C ARG A 90 2.42 -12.66 -13.80
N THR A 91 2.98 -11.86 -14.69
CA THR A 91 3.76 -10.67 -14.32
C THR A 91 2.92 -9.68 -13.52
N LYS A 92 1.66 -9.44 -13.93
CA LYS A 92 0.74 -8.55 -13.19
C LYS A 92 0.40 -9.09 -11.79
N LEU A 93 0.11 -10.38 -11.68
CA LEU A 93 -0.20 -11.01 -10.38
C LEU A 93 1.03 -11.07 -9.47
N ALA A 94 2.20 -11.40 -10.03
CA ALA A 94 3.47 -11.38 -9.30
C ALA A 94 3.79 -9.95 -8.82
N ALA A 95 3.51 -8.92 -9.62
CA ALA A 95 3.67 -7.53 -9.19
C ALA A 95 2.79 -7.23 -7.96
N LEU A 96 1.53 -7.67 -7.94
CA LEU A 96 0.64 -7.49 -6.78
C LEU A 96 1.11 -8.23 -5.54
N SER A 97 1.80 -9.37 -5.68
CA SER A 97 2.38 -10.08 -4.54
C SER A 97 3.39 -9.22 -3.76
N ARG A 98 3.98 -8.20 -4.39
CA ARG A 98 4.86 -7.24 -3.73
C ARG A 98 4.16 -6.46 -2.62
N ILE A 99 2.87 -6.17 -2.76
CA ILE A 99 2.06 -5.55 -1.71
C ILE A 99 2.06 -6.43 -0.46
N HIS A 100 1.85 -7.73 -0.62
CA HIS A 100 1.90 -8.67 0.50
C HIS A 100 3.28 -8.76 1.16
N ILE A 101 4.35 -8.72 0.36
CA ILE A 101 5.73 -8.81 0.85
C ILE A 101 6.14 -7.56 1.62
N GLU A 102 5.80 -6.37 1.12
CA GLU A 102 6.23 -5.12 1.75
C GLU A 102 5.38 -4.76 2.97
N MET A 103 4.12 -5.17 2.98
CA MET A 103 3.14 -4.84 4.01
C MET A 103 2.91 -6.00 5.00
N GLN A 104 3.97 -6.69 5.45
CA GLN A 104 3.85 -7.84 6.36
C GLN A 104 3.21 -7.51 7.72
N ASP A 105 3.36 -6.26 8.19
CA ASP A 105 2.75 -5.77 9.43
C ASP A 105 1.29 -5.28 9.24
N TRP A 106 0.72 -5.53 8.06
CA TRP A 106 -0.66 -5.22 7.71
C TRP A 106 -1.36 -6.49 7.23
N GLU A 107 -2.66 -6.58 7.50
CA GLU A 107 -3.48 -7.59 6.86
C GLU A 107 -3.82 -7.11 5.44
N PHE A 108 -3.34 -7.84 4.43
CA PHE A 108 -3.70 -7.59 3.04
C PHE A 108 -4.76 -8.58 2.57
N LEU A 109 -5.96 -8.08 2.28
CA LEU A 109 -7.04 -8.83 1.66
C LEU A 109 -7.01 -8.65 0.14
N PRO A 110 -6.67 -9.69 -0.66
CA PRO A 110 -6.57 -9.56 -2.11
C PRO A 110 -7.90 -9.20 -2.76
N GLY A 111 -7.86 -8.50 -3.89
CA GLY A 111 -9.04 -7.90 -4.53
C GLY A 111 -10.17 -8.87 -4.85
N GLY A 112 -9.88 -10.13 -5.17
CA GLY A 112 -10.91 -11.17 -5.35
C GLY A 112 -11.69 -11.42 -4.06
N ALA A 113 -10.98 -11.63 -2.96
CA ALA A 113 -11.55 -11.84 -1.63
C ALA A 113 -12.26 -10.58 -1.12
N ALA A 114 -11.64 -9.41 -1.28
CA ALA A 114 -12.24 -8.13 -0.92
C ALA A 114 -13.57 -7.90 -1.65
N LYS A 115 -13.61 -8.09 -2.98
CA LYS A 115 -14.85 -7.89 -3.74
C LYS A 115 -15.98 -8.82 -3.28
N ARG A 116 -15.68 -10.04 -2.85
CA ARG A 116 -16.70 -10.94 -2.27
C ARG A 116 -17.13 -10.45 -0.91
N GLN A 117 -16.18 -10.17 -0.02
CA GLN A 117 -16.47 -9.73 1.35
C GLN A 117 -17.35 -8.47 1.35
N TYR A 118 -17.04 -7.49 0.51
CA TYR A 118 -17.78 -6.24 0.42
C TYR A 118 -18.88 -6.23 -0.66
N ARG A 119 -19.15 -7.37 -1.31
CA ARG A 119 -20.15 -7.51 -2.39
C ARG A 119 -19.98 -6.47 -3.52
N LEU A 120 -18.73 -6.14 -3.85
CA LEU A 120 -18.37 -5.21 -4.93
C LEU A 120 -18.50 -5.89 -6.30
N ASN A 121 -18.55 -5.09 -7.37
CA ASN A 121 -18.66 -5.67 -8.70
C ASN A 121 -17.38 -6.42 -9.05
N ARG A 122 -17.54 -7.61 -9.64
CA ARG A 122 -16.39 -8.42 -10.08
C ARG A 122 -15.49 -7.65 -11.05
N GLY A 123 -16.09 -6.78 -11.86
CA GLY A 123 -15.43 -5.92 -12.85
C GLY A 123 -14.69 -4.70 -12.27
N ASP A 124 -14.85 -4.39 -10.98
CA ASP A 124 -14.15 -3.28 -10.33
C ASP A 124 -12.63 -3.49 -10.40
N ARG A 125 -11.85 -2.42 -10.35
CA ARG A 125 -10.39 -2.44 -10.45
C ARG A 125 -9.67 -2.57 -9.12
N LEU A 126 -10.41 -2.60 -8.01
CA LEU A 126 -9.89 -2.86 -6.67
C LEU A 126 -8.91 -4.04 -6.68
N LYS A 127 -7.68 -3.81 -6.21
CA LYS A 127 -6.61 -4.81 -6.14
C LYS A 127 -6.50 -5.48 -4.79
N GLY A 128 -7.03 -4.85 -3.76
CA GLY A 128 -7.16 -5.41 -2.42
C GLY A 128 -7.48 -4.33 -1.41
N VAL A 129 -7.52 -4.73 -0.15
CA VAL A 129 -7.70 -3.84 1.00
C VAL A 129 -6.57 -4.11 1.97
N LEU A 130 -5.88 -3.05 2.41
CA LEU A 130 -4.92 -3.10 3.50
C LEU A 130 -5.66 -2.77 4.80
N ARG A 131 -5.41 -3.54 5.86
CA ARG A 131 -5.99 -3.33 7.20
C ARG A 131 -4.90 -3.30 8.25
N LYS A 132 -5.00 -2.33 9.15
CA LYS A 132 -4.21 -2.26 10.39
C LYS A 132 -5.03 -1.59 11.48
N ASN A 133 -5.13 -0.27 11.43
CA ASN A 133 -6.03 0.54 12.28
C ASN A 133 -7.19 1.14 11.46
N GLU A 134 -7.05 1.17 10.14
CA GLU A 134 -8.07 1.58 9.19
C GLU A 134 -7.99 0.69 7.94
N GLU A 135 -9.06 0.70 7.15
CA GLU A 135 -9.14 -0.02 5.88
C GLU A 135 -8.78 0.91 4.73
N ILE A 136 -7.80 0.52 3.92
CA ILE A 136 -7.33 1.29 2.77
C ILE A 136 -7.57 0.48 1.51
N ALA A 137 -8.45 0.94 0.64
CA ALA A 137 -8.66 0.34 -0.67
C ALA A 137 -7.44 0.59 -1.56
N VAL A 138 -6.86 -0.47 -2.13
CA VAL A 138 -5.66 -0.38 -2.97
C VAL A 138 -6.02 -0.52 -4.45
N TYR A 139 -5.58 0.46 -5.23
CA TYR A 139 -5.64 0.48 -6.68
C TYR A 139 -4.23 0.57 -7.25
N VAL A 140 -4.01 -0.14 -8.36
CA VAL A 140 -2.74 -0.07 -9.10
C VAL A 140 -3.07 0.25 -10.55
N LEU A 141 -2.58 1.40 -11.03
CA LEU A 141 -2.74 1.81 -12.42
C LEU A 141 -1.78 1.04 -13.32
N SER A 142 -2.08 0.99 -14.62
CA SER A 142 -1.11 0.56 -15.64
C SER A 142 -0.11 1.68 -15.92
N ASP A 143 1.05 1.35 -16.50
CA ASP A 143 2.11 2.32 -16.83
C ASP A 143 1.65 3.49 -17.72
N LYS A 144 0.66 3.25 -18.59
CA LYS A 144 0.07 4.25 -19.49
C LYS A 144 -1.46 4.14 -19.42
N PRO A 145 -2.09 4.58 -18.31
CA PRO A 145 -3.52 4.43 -18.14
C PRO A 145 -4.24 5.42 -19.08
N THR A 146 -5.38 5.00 -19.62
CA THR A 146 -6.25 5.91 -20.38
C THR A 146 -7.08 6.76 -19.43
N ALA A 147 -7.46 7.98 -19.83
CA ALA A 147 -8.36 8.85 -19.05
C ALA A 147 -9.67 8.12 -18.68
N ARG A 148 -10.23 7.33 -19.61
CA ARG A 148 -11.42 6.49 -19.35
C ARG A 148 -11.19 5.46 -18.24
N THR A 149 -9.99 4.88 -18.17
CA THR A 149 -9.65 3.90 -17.13
C THR A 149 -9.50 4.57 -15.77
N VAL A 150 -8.81 5.71 -15.72
CA VAL A 150 -8.70 6.53 -14.50
C VAL A 150 -10.07 7.00 -14.04
N GLN A 151 -10.92 7.50 -14.93
CA GLN A 151 -12.25 7.97 -14.58
C GLN A 151 -13.09 6.86 -13.93
N ARG A 152 -13.00 5.63 -14.44
CA ARG A 152 -13.67 4.48 -13.81
C ARG A 152 -13.09 4.17 -12.43
N VAL A 153 -11.77 4.23 -12.25
CA VAL A 153 -11.15 4.08 -10.92
C VAL A 153 -11.67 5.14 -9.96
N ARG A 154 -11.72 6.41 -10.37
CA ARG A 154 -12.24 7.51 -9.55
C ARG A 154 -13.71 7.31 -9.19
N GLN A 155 -14.53 6.83 -10.13
CA GLN A 155 -15.93 6.47 -9.89
C GLN A 155 -16.04 5.34 -8.86
N GLU A 156 -15.25 4.28 -8.98
CA GLU A 156 -15.21 3.19 -8.00
C GLU A 156 -14.82 3.72 -6.61
N ILE A 157 -13.78 4.56 -6.53
CA ILE A 157 -13.31 5.18 -5.29
C ILE A 157 -14.42 6.02 -4.64
N SER A 158 -15.16 6.82 -5.42
CA SER A 158 -16.26 7.65 -4.90
C SER A 158 -17.44 6.86 -4.32
N LEU A 159 -17.48 5.53 -4.52
CA LEU A 159 -18.53 4.65 -4.02
C LEU A 159 -18.08 3.79 -2.83
N LEU A 160 -16.82 3.90 -2.40
CA LEU A 160 -16.27 3.10 -1.28
C LEU A 160 -16.99 3.34 0.05
N TRP A 161 -17.55 4.54 0.26
CA TRP A 161 -18.34 4.84 1.47
C TRP A 161 -19.51 3.87 1.67
N ARG A 162 -20.07 3.30 0.59
CA ARG A 162 -21.16 2.31 0.66
C ARG A 162 -20.76 1.02 1.38
N VAL A 163 -19.46 0.73 1.39
CA VAL A 163 -18.88 -0.43 2.04
C VAL A 163 -18.02 -0.06 3.25
N ARG A 164 -18.17 1.19 3.75
CA ARG A 164 -17.49 1.74 4.92
C ARG A 164 -15.96 1.78 4.81
N ILE A 165 -15.43 1.82 3.59
CA ILE A 165 -14.02 2.13 3.34
C ILE A 165 -13.94 3.61 2.99
N ASP A 166 -13.20 4.38 3.78
CA ASP A 166 -13.07 5.84 3.65
C ASP A 166 -11.67 6.31 3.25
N SER A 167 -10.73 5.38 3.04
CA SER A 167 -9.37 5.67 2.60
C SER A 167 -9.01 4.87 1.34
N ALA A 168 -8.31 5.52 0.40
CA ALA A 168 -7.83 4.88 -0.82
C ALA A 168 -6.35 5.19 -1.08
N LEU A 169 -5.64 4.18 -1.57
CA LEU A 169 -4.27 4.26 -2.05
C LEU A 169 -4.25 3.91 -3.54
N VAL A 170 -3.81 4.86 -4.36
CA VAL A 170 -3.61 4.67 -5.80
C VAL A 170 -2.12 4.64 -6.10
N LEU A 171 -1.64 3.49 -6.55
CA LEU A 171 -0.25 3.28 -6.92
C LEU A 171 -0.07 3.50 -8.42
N CYS A 172 0.79 4.44 -8.77
CA CYS A 172 1.10 4.88 -10.12
C CYS A 172 2.49 4.39 -10.53
N PRO A 173 2.63 3.43 -11.47
CA PRO A 173 3.95 2.92 -11.86
C PRO A 173 4.84 3.95 -12.58
N THR A 174 4.24 5.01 -13.13
CA THR A 174 4.96 6.03 -13.91
C THR A 174 4.47 7.43 -13.56
N VAL A 175 5.30 8.43 -13.86
CA VAL A 175 4.92 9.86 -13.77
C VAL A 175 3.67 10.14 -14.63
N LYS A 176 3.60 9.56 -15.83
CA LYS A 176 2.41 9.68 -16.69
C LYS A 176 1.14 9.13 -16.03
N ALA A 177 1.23 8.02 -15.31
CA ALA A 177 0.07 7.49 -14.58
C ALA A 177 -0.39 8.44 -13.46
N LEU A 178 0.57 9.09 -12.78
CA LEU A 178 0.31 10.11 -11.77
C LEU A 178 -0.39 11.34 -12.38
N GLU A 179 0.17 11.88 -13.46
CA GLU A 179 -0.40 13.03 -14.19
C GLU A 179 -1.82 12.76 -14.69
N VAL A 180 -2.07 11.60 -15.29
CA VAL A 180 -3.40 11.24 -15.82
C VAL A 180 -4.40 11.01 -14.67
N PHE A 181 -3.96 10.59 -13.48
CA PHE A 181 -4.84 10.49 -12.32
C PHE A 181 -5.32 11.88 -11.84
N GLY A 182 -4.41 12.85 -11.91
CA GLY A 182 -4.64 14.23 -11.53
C GLY A 182 -4.57 14.47 -10.02
N ASP A 183 -4.91 15.69 -9.63
CA ASP A 183 -4.82 16.25 -8.28
C ASP A 183 -6.20 16.43 -7.61
N LYS A 184 -7.28 16.22 -8.35
CA LYS A 184 -8.64 16.37 -7.82
C LYS A 184 -8.89 15.39 -6.68
N ALA A 185 -9.25 15.92 -5.52
CA ALA A 185 -9.71 15.16 -4.37
C ALA A 185 -11.07 14.47 -4.61
N LEU A 186 -11.43 13.57 -3.72
CA LEU A 186 -12.72 12.87 -3.69
C LEU A 186 -13.25 12.87 -2.25
N ALA A 187 -14.57 12.67 -2.09
CA ALA A 187 -15.21 12.60 -0.78
C ALA A 187 -14.81 11.32 -0.01
N LEU A 188 -13.63 11.37 0.58
CA LEU A 188 -12.97 10.33 1.38
C LEU A 188 -12.30 10.99 2.58
N LYS A 189 -11.92 10.18 3.56
CA LYS A 189 -11.01 10.60 4.64
C LYS A 189 -9.59 10.81 4.10
N ARG A 190 -9.11 9.92 3.22
CA ARG A 190 -7.78 10.01 2.59
C ARG A 190 -7.80 9.51 1.14
N LEU A 191 -7.13 10.22 0.25
CA LEU A 191 -6.87 9.77 -1.13
C LEU A 191 -5.39 9.94 -1.45
N MET A 192 -4.60 8.90 -1.19
CA MET A 192 -3.16 8.90 -1.34
C MET A 192 -2.79 8.42 -2.75
N VAL A 193 -2.01 9.22 -3.48
CA VAL A 193 -1.61 8.91 -4.86
C VAL A 193 -0.09 8.90 -4.95
N LEU A 194 0.49 7.71 -5.03
CA LEU A 194 1.93 7.50 -4.84
C LEU A 194 2.57 6.72 -6.00
N PRO A 195 3.86 6.94 -6.28
CA PRO A 195 4.62 6.07 -7.17
C PRO A 195 4.59 4.61 -6.71
N TYR A 196 4.47 3.65 -7.62
CA TYR A 196 4.36 2.25 -7.22
C TYR A 196 5.62 1.72 -6.52
N GLU A 197 6.79 2.14 -6.99
CA GLU A 197 8.09 1.62 -6.51
C GLU A 197 8.33 1.89 -5.01
N ASN A 198 7.94 3.07 -4.53
CA ASN A 198 8.18 3.50 -3.16
C ASN A 198 6.90 3.71 -2.34
N GLY A 199 5.72 3.77 -2.98
CA GLY A 199 4.47 4.13 -2.34
C GLY A 199 4.12 3.23 -1.15
N LEU A 200 4.34 1.93 -1.26
CA LEU A 200 4.10 0.99 -0.16
C LEU A 200 5.05 1.24 1.02
N ARG A 201 6.32 1.54 0.76
CA ARG A 201 7.30 1.87 1.81
C ARG A 201 6.95 3.18 2.52
N ILE A 202 6.55 4.20 1.75
CA ILE A 202 6.05 5.48 2.28
C ILE A 202 4.88 5.22 3.23
N ILE A 203 3.85 4.49 2.77
CA ILE A 203 2.68 4.17 3.59
C ILE A 203 3.08 3.38 4.83
N ARG A 204 3.90 2.35 4.68
CA ARG A 204 4.35 1.53 5.81
C ARG A 204 5.04 2.37 6.88
N LYS A 205 5.90 3.30 6.48
CA LYS A 205 6.69 4.12 7.41
C LYS A 205 5.87 5.25 8.03
N ILE A 206 5.09 6.00 7.24
CA ILE A 206 4.29 7.13 7.74
C ILE A 206 3.18 6.67 8.69
N PHE A 207 2.62 5.48 8.48
CA PHE A 207 1.57 4.92 9.35
C PHE A 207 2.15 4.11 10.53
N GLN A 208 3.46 4.14 10.77
CA GLN A 208 4.00 3.63 12.03
C GLN A 208 3.65 4.58 13.19
N PRO A 209 3.30 4.05 14.37
CA PRO A 209 3.13 4.87 15.56
C PRO A 209 4.36 5.74 15.80
N GLY A 210 4.16 7.04 16.05
CA GLY A 210 5.25 7.97 16.31
C GLY A 210 6.03 8.47 15.08
N ALA A 211 5.68 8.06 13.86
CA ALA A 211 6.42 8.49 12.65
C ALA A 211 6.47 10.02 12.48
N VAL A 212 5.33 10.70 12.69
CA VAL A 212 5.27 12.18 12.63
C VAL A 212 6.05 12.81 13.78
N GLU A 213 6.02 12.22 14.97
CA GLU A 213 6.80 12.70 16.11
C GLU A 213 8.31 12.61 15.85
N GLU A 214 8.77 11.49 15.28
CA GLU A 214 10.17 11.31 14.85
C GLU A 214 10.58 12.39 13.84
N LEU A 215 9.72 12.65 12.84
CA LEU A 215 9.96 13.68 11.83
C LEU A 215 10.01 15.08 12.45
N CYS A 216 9.08 15.41 13.35
CA CYS A 216 9.11 16.68 14.08
C CYS A 216 10.42 16.84 14.85
N ARG A 217 10.81 15.84 15.66
CA ARG A 217 12.05 15.87 16.44
C ARG A 217 13.27 16.10 15.57
N ARG A 218 13.32 15.43 14.42
CA ARG A 218 14.49 15.43 13.53
C ARG A 218 14.61 16.69 12.67
N TYR A 219 13.49 17.24 12.20
CA TYR A 219 13.50 18.29 11.18
C TYR A 219 12.94 19.65 11.63
N ILE A 220 12.19 19.69 12.73
CA ILE A 220 11.66 20.94 13.31
C ILE A 220 12.37 21.26 14.62
N GLY A 221 12.59 20.24 15.45
CA GLY A 221 13.23 20.35 16.76
C GLY A 221 12.55 19.46 17.80
N ASP A 222 13.22 19.25 18.94
CA ASP A 222 12.71 18.41 20.02
C ASP A 222 11.64 19.15 20.85
N HIS A 223 10.43 19.20 20.30
CA HIS A 223 9.27 19.81 20.92
C HIS A 223 8.23 18.75 21.32
N PRO A 224 7.51 18.93 22.44
CA PRO A 224 6.41 18.06 22.79
C PRO A 224 5.36 18.00 21.68
N VAL A 225 5.09 16.79 21.17
CA VAL A 225 4.15 16.55 20.08
C VAL A 225 2.83 16.07 20.66
N LYS A 226 1.73 16.76 20.32
CA LYS A 226 0.36 16.34 20.68
C LYS A 226 -0.40 15.96 19.42
N GLN A 227 -1.25 14.95 19.50
CA GLN A 227 -2.10 14.58 18.38
C GLN A 227 -3.11 15.68 18.07
N SER A 228 -3.25 16.02 16.80
CA SER A 228 -4.26 16.98 16.34
C SER A 228 -5.63 16.32 16.15
N ARG A 229 -6.70 17.08 16.35
CA ARG A 229 -8.08 16.68 16.02
C ARG A 229 -8.53 17.16 14.63
N LYS A 230 -7.69 17.92 13.93
CA LYS A 230 -8.02 18.48 12.60
C LYS A 230 -7.69 17.46 11.52
N LEU A 231 -8.57 17.32 10.52
CA LEU A 231 -8.36 16.37 9.42
C LEU A 231 -7.14 16.67 8.55
N PHE A 232 -6.70 17.93 8.53
CA PHE A 232 -5.56 18.36 7.71
C PHE A 232 -4.20 18.23 8.40
N ALA A 233 -4.17 17.93 9.70
CA ALA A 233 -2.96 17.95 10.51
C ALA A 233 -2.87 16.70 11.39
N GLU A 234 -1.68 16.12 11.47
CA GLU A 234 -1.39 14.95 12.30
C GLU A 234 -1.10 15.36 13.74
N ALA A 235 -0.45 16.52 13.93
CA ALA A 235 0.03 16.94 15.24
C ALA A 235 -0.07 18.44 15.48
N VAL A 236 0.13 18.81 16.75
CA VAL A 236 0.33 20.16 17.26
C VAL A 236 1.63 20.16 18.06
N ILE A 237 2.50 21.11 17.76
CA ILE A 237 3.76 21.36 18.48
C ILE A 237 3.79 22.79 19.01
N LYS A 238 4.67 23.07 19.98
CA LYS A 238 4.87 24.42 20.51
C LYS A 238 6.31 24.88 20.26
N VAL A 239 6.47 25.86 19.37
CA VAL A 239 7.76 26.44 18.97
C VAL A 239 7.79 27.90 19.41
N GLY A 240 8.81 28.29 20.19
CA GLY A 240 8.97 29.69 20.61
C GLY A 240 7.78 30.28 21.38
N GLY A 241 6.97 29.45 22.05
CA GLY A 241 5.78 29.91 22.77
C GLY A 241 4.47 29.85 21.97
N GLN A 242 4.53 29.69 20.65
CA GLN A 242 3.38 29.59 19.75
C GLN A 242 3.03 28.14 19.45
N GLU A 243 1.73 27.80 19.45
CA GLU A 243 1.28 26.48 18.98
C GLU A 243 1.15 26.47 17.46
N SER A 244 1.66 25.41 16.83
CA SER A 244 1.63 25.23 15.39
C SER A 244 1.13 23.83 15.04
N TYR A 245 0.30 23.74 14.00
CA TYR A 245 -0.10 22.47 13.41
C TYR A 245 1.06 21.87 12.60
N VAL A 246 1.11 20.55 12.51
CA VAL A 246 2.00 19.82 11.62
C VAL A 246 1.17 18.96 10.69
N ALA A 247 1.33 19.18 9.39
CA ALA A 247 0.67 18.45 8.32
C ALA A 247 1.70 17.67 7.48
N GLU A 248 1.41 16.41 7.20
CA GLU A 248 2.25 15.52 6.41
C GLU A 248 1.74 15.43 4.97
N LEU A 249 2.58 15.75 3.97
CA LEU A 249 2.23 15.66 2.54
C LEU A 249 3.10 14.68 1.73
N MET A 250 3.99 13.92 2.38
CA MET A 250 4.79 12.88 1.76
C MET A 250 3.96 11.73 1.15
N THR A 251 2.78 11.45 1.71
CA THR A 251 1.78 10.50 1.19
C THR A 251 1.01 11.01 -0.03
N ASN A 252 1.21 12.28 -0.42
CA ASN A 252 0.46 12.96 -1.48
C ASN A 252 -1.05 12.74 -1.36
N ASP A 253 -1.58 12.94 -0.15
CA ASP A 253 -3.00 12.85 0.14
C ASP A 253 -3.75 14.04 -0.45
N LEU A 254 -4.51 13.80 -1.51
CA LEU A 254 -5.23 14.82 -2.26
C LEU A 254 -6.35 15.47 -1.42
N VAL A 255 -6.99 14.71 -0.51
CA VAL A 255 -8.02 15.26 0.39
C VAL A 255 -7.38 16.26 1.35
N LYS A 256 -6.24 15.90 1.92
CA LYS A 256 -5.50 16.76 2.84
C LYS A 256 -5.02 18.04 2.13
N ARG A 257 -4.48 17.92 0.91
CA ARG A 257 -4.09 19.08 0.09
C ARG A 257 -5.25 20.03 -0.15
N GLU A 258 -6.41 19.52 -0.55
CA GLU A 258 -7.62 20.34 -0.76
C GLU A 258 -8.06 21.05 0.53
N LEU A 259 -8.05 20.34 1.68
CA LEU A 259 -8.38 20.93 2.98
C LEU A 259 -7.41 22.04 3.38
N LEU A 260 -6.11 21.83 3.16
CA LEU A 260 -5.08 22.84 3.44
C LEU A 260 -5.28 24.08 2.57
N GLN A 261 -5.46 23.90 1.26
CA GLN A 261 -5.65 25.01 0.30
C GLN A 261 -6.95 25.79 0.58
N SER A 262 -8.05 25.08 0.88
CA SER A 262 -9.37 25.69 0.99
C SER A 262 -9.65 26.30 2.37
N HIS A 263 -9.03 25.79 3.44
CA HIS A 263 -9.47 26.08 4.80
C HIS A 263 -8.35 26.43 5.79
N ALA A 264 -7.09 26.02 5.58
CA ALA A 264 -6.05 26.20 6.59
C ALA A 264 -5.86 27.67 6.96
N GLY A 265 -5.74 28.57 5.99
CA GLY A 265 -5.52 30.00 6.26
C GLY A 265 -6.60 30.64 7.15
N LYS A 266 -7.88 30.21 7.01
CA LYS A 266 -8.96 30.70 7.88
C LYS A 266 -8.81 30.17 9.30
N TRP A 267 -8.56 28.87 9.47
CA TRP A 267 -8.39 28.26 10.79
C TRP A 267 -7.16 28.77 11.53
N LEU A 268 -6.03 28.91 10.83
CA LEU A 268 -4.79 29.43 11.41
C LEU A 268 -4.96 30.84 11.97
N ARG A 269 -5.64 31.72 11.22
CA ARG A 269 -5.97 33.09 11.67
C ARG A 269 -6.91 33.10 12.87
N GLN A 270 -7.95 32.25 12.87
CA GLN A 270 -8.93 32.20 13.96
C GLN A 270 -8.33 31.65 15.26
N GLU A 271 -7.42 30.69 15.16
CA GLU A 271 -6.83 30.02 16.33
C GLU A 271 -5.48 30.62 16.75
N GLY A 272 -4.94 31.57 15.98
CA GLY A 272 -3.62 32.17 16.24
C GLY A 272 -2.47 31.17 16.14
N ARG A 273 -2.62 30.11 15.34
CA ARG A 273 -1.66 28.99 15.23
C ARG A 273 -0.83 29.09 13.97
N GLY A 274 0.41 28.62 14.04
CA GLY A 274 1.26 28.39 12.87
C GLY A 274 0.96 27.07 12.17
N LEU A 275 1.61 26.82 11.03
CA LEU A 275 1.52 25.56 10.29
C LEU A 275 2.88 25.17 9.73
N TYR A 276 3.28 23.93 10.02
CA TYR A 276 4.39 23.23 9.39
C TYR A 276 3.86 22.20 8.42
N ILE A 277 4.44 22.13 7.23
CA ILE A 277 4.14 21.10 6.24
C ILE A 277 5.39 20.25 6.00
N LEU A 278 5.32 18.96 6.31
CA LEU A 278 6.37 17.98 6.01
C LEU A 278 6.16 17.46 4.58
N CYS A 279 7.17 17.57 3.72
CA CYS A 279 7.13 16.97 2.38
C CYS A 279 8.49 16.42 1.97
N PHE A 280 8.53 15.55 0.95
CA PHE A 280 9.82 15.09 0.41
C PHE A 280 10.52 16.19 -0.42
N GLU A 281 11.84 16.07 -0.56
CA GLU A 281 12.67 16.90 -1.47
C GLU A 281 12.09 16.93 -2.88
N SER A 282 11.72 15.77 -3.42
CA SER A 282 11.06 15.63 -4.72
C SER A 282 9.73 16.41 -4.86
N GLN A 283 9.08 16.74 -3.74
CA GLN A 283 7.81 17.47 -3.70
C GLN A 283 7.98 18.95 -3.33
N ALA A 284 9.13 19.34 -2.79
CA ALA A 284 9.35 20.63 -2.15
C ALA A 284 8.97 21.81 -3.05
N LYS A 285 9.37 21.78 -4.33
CA LYS A 285 9.04 22.86 -5.27
C LYS A 285 7.54 23.09 -5.42
N SER A 286 6.75 22.03 -5.54
CA SER A 286 5.28 22.13 -5.66
C SER A 286 4.66 22.58 -4.35
N VAL A 287 5.08 21.98 -3.22
CA VAL A 287 4.50 22.27 -1.90
C VAL A 287 4.81 23.71 -1.46
N ILE A 288 6.04 24.19 -1.67
CA ILE A 288 6.39 25.59 -1.43
C ILE A 288 5.56 26.52 -2.32
N GLY A 289 5.43 26.19 -3.61
CA GLY A 289 4.58 26.95 -4.53
C GLY A 289 3.13 27.10 -4.03
N ASP A 290 2.55 26.02 -3.53
CA ASP A 290 1.16 25.98 -3.06
C ASP A 290 0.95 26.68 -1.70
N PHE A 291 1.95 26.67 -0.80
CA PHE A 291 1.73 26.99 0.61
C PHE A 291 2.67 28.04 1.23
N ARG A 292 3.61 28.64 0.48
CA ARG A 292 4.63 29.58 1.02
C ARG A 292 4.09 30.74 1.87
N GLU A 293 2.84 31.16 1.64
CA GLU A 293 2.22 32.30 2.35
C GLU A 293 1.48 31.87 3.62
N THR A 294 1.30 30.56 3.82
CA THR A 294 0.44 29.99 4.87
C THR A 294 1.13 29.00 5.79
N ALA A 295 2.28 28.46 5.39
CA ALA A 295 2.98 27.43 6.13
C ALA A 295 4.50 27.54 5.98
N GLU A 296 5.20 27.08 7.02
CA GLU A 296 6.62 26.76 6.95
C GLU A 296 6.78 25.34 6.37
N VAL A 297 7.44 25.24 5.21
CA VAL A 297 7.64 23.95 4.55
C VAL A 297 8.94 23.32 5.02
N VAL A 298 8.84 22.13 5.58
CA VAL A 298 9.94 21.34 6.12
C VAL A 298 10.23 20.21 5.16
N VAL A 299 11.43 20.24 4.58
CA VAL A 299 11.85 19.31 3.54
C VAL A 299 12.53 18.09 4.17
N VAL A 300 11.99 16.91 3.88
CA VAL A 300 12.49 15.61 4.32
C VAL A 300 13.19 14.92 3.14
N PRO A 301 14.39 14.34 3.32
CA PRO A 301 15.06 13.60 2.25
C PRO A 301 14.23 12.43 1.73
N ASP A 302 14.14 12.26 0.41
CA ASP A 302 13.44 11.12 -0.20
C ASP A 302 13.97 9.76 0.31
N GLY A 303 15.25 9.71 0.67
CA GLY A 303 15.90 8.53 1.24
C GLY A 303 15.42 8.13 2.64
N TRP A 304 14.67 8.98 3.35
CA TRP A 304 14.18 8.68 4.70
C TRP A 304 13.35 7.39 4.72
N VAL A 305 12.62 7.05 3.67
CA VAL A 305 11.79 5.82 3.61
C VAL A 305 12.60 4.51 3.58
N ASN A 306 13.90 4.59 3.33
CA ASN A 306 14.81 3.44 3.25
C ASN A 306 15.69 3.26 4.50
N GLN A 307 15.64 4.22 5.44
CA GLN A 307 16.29 4.14 6.75
C GLN A 307 15.40 3.34 7.71
#